data_AF-A0A428N174-F1
#
_entry.id   AF-A0A428N174-F1
#
_cell.length_a   1.000
_cell.length_b   1.000
_cell.length_c   1.000
_cell.angle_alpha   90.00
_cell.angle_beta   90.00
_cell.angle_gamma   90.00
#
_symmetry.space_group_name_H-M   'P 1'
#
loop_
_entity.id
_entity.type
_entity.pdbx_description
1 polymer ?
#
loop_
_entity_poly.entity_id
_entity_poly.type
_entity_poly.pdbx_seq_one_letter_code
_entity_poly.pdbx_strand_id
1 'polypeptide(L)' 'MDLTVFLIGAALFGAGFFLLLFFLMSKKKLTIPFMMMGTGVIICFFGLALSSPLKEESAILPLKG' A
#
# COMPACT_ATOMS: atom_id res chain seq x y z
N MET A 1 -4.02 12.76 -6.24
CA MET A 1 -5.02 11.70 -5.97
C MET A 1 -4.34 10.35 -5.76
N ASP A 2 -3.20 10.09 -6.38
CA ASP A 2 -2.49 8.80 -6.34
C ASP A 2 -1.71 8.53 -5.04
N LEU A 3 -1.04 9.55 -4.50
CA LEU A 3 -0.30 9.43 -3.23
C LEU A 3 -1.21 9.08 -2.05
N THR A 4 -2.45 9.58 -2.04
CA THR A 4 -3.44 9.28 -1.01
C THR A 4 -3.87 7.81 -1.08
N VAL A 5 -4.06 7.25 -2.28
CA VAL A 5 -4.40 5.84 -2.49
C VAL A 5 -3.25 4.94 -2.04
N PHE A 6 -2.01 5.31 -2.37
CA PHE A 6 -0.82 4.62 -1.88
C PHE A 6 -0.72 4.66 -0.35
N LEU A 7 -0.93 5.83 0.26
CA LEU A 7 -0.83 6.02 1.72
C LEU A 7 -1.93 5.25 2.47
N ILE A 8 -3.15 5.21 1.94
CA ILE A 8 -4.25 4.39 2.47
C ILE A 8 -3.89 2.90 2.37
N GLY A 9 -3.37 2.45 1.21
CA GLY A 9 -2.90 1.07 1.04
C GLY A 9 -1.80 0.69 2.03
N ALA A 10 -0.81 1.57 2.22
CA ALA A 10 0.29 1.37 3.16
C ALA A 10 -0.18 1.34 4.62
N ALA A 11 -1.11 2.22 5.00
CA ALA A 11 -1.71 2.23 6.33
C ALA A 11 -2.53 0.96 6.58
N LEU A 12 -3.31 0.50 5.59
CA LEU A 12 -4.12 -0.71 5.69
C LEU A 12 -3.26 -1.97 5.76
N PHE A 13 -2.16 -2.02 5.01
CA PHE A 13 -1.14 -3.07 5.09
C PHE A 13 -0.47 -3.10 6.47
N GLY A 14 -0.02 -1.94 6.97
CA GLY A 14 0.59 -1.83 8.29
C GLY A 14 -0.36 -2.25 9.43
N ALA A 15 -1.62 -1.83 9.37
CA ALA A 15 -2.64 -2.25 10.32
C ALA A 15 -2.93 -3.76 10.26
N GLY A 16 -3.01 -4.34 9.04
CA GLY A 16 -3.17 -5.78 8.85
C GLY A 16 -1.99 -6.58 9.42
N PHE A 17 -0.75 -6.10 9.21
CA PHE A 17 0.45 -6.71 9.76
C PHE A 17 0.49 -6.65 11.30
N PHE A 18 0.14 -5.49 11.88
CA PHE A 18 0.07 -5.34 13.33
C PHE A 18 -0.98 -6.26 13.96
N LEU A 19 -2.15 -6.37 13.33
CA LEU A 19 -3.22 -7.26 13.76
C LEU A 19 -2.81 -8.74 13.64
N LEU A 20 -2.02 -9.09 12.62
CA LEU A 20 -1.42 -10.41 12.48
C LEU A 20 -0.47 -10.74 13.65
N LEU A 21 0.42 -9.81 14.03
CA LEU A 21 1.29 -9.96 15.20
C LEU A 21 0.48 -10.14 16.50
N PHE A 22 -0.61 -9.39 16.66
CA PHE A 22 -1.49 -9.52 17.83
C PHE A 22 -2.19 -10.89 17.90
N PHE A 23 -2.68 -11.40 16.77
CA PHE A 23 -3.29 -12.73 16.70
C PHE A 23 -2.28 -13.86 16.86
N LEU A 24 -1.05 -13.67 16.36
CA LEU A 24 0.07 -14.59 16.56
C LEU A 24 0.40 -14.72 18.05
N MET A 25 0.49 -13.58 18.75
CA MET A 25 0.66 -13.54 20.21
C MET A 25 -0.52 -14.21 20.95
N SER A 26 -1.74 -14.08 20.42
CA SER A 26 -2.95 -14.67 20.99
C SER A 26 -3.18 -16.15 20.65
N LYS A 27 -2.26 -16.82 19.94
CA LYS A 27 -2.35 -18.24 19.50
C LYS A 27 -3.66 -18.58 18.76
N LYS A 28 -4.33 -17.58 18.16
CA LYS A 28 -5.58 -17.78 17.43
C LYS A 28 -5.30 -18.02 15.95
N LYS A 29 -6.30 -18.56 15.24
CA LYS A 29 -6.21 -18.83 13.80
C LYS A 29 -5.83 -17.56 13.03
N LEU A 30 -4.68 -17.58 12.36
CA LEU A 30 -4.11 -16.45 11.63
C LEU A 30 -4.73 -16.25 10.23
N THR A 31 -5.70 -17.07 9.84
CA THR A 31 -6.27 -17.05 8.48
C THR A 31 -6.92 -15.71 8.14
N ILE A 32 -7.63 -15.09 9.09
CA ILE A 32 -8.32 -13.80 8.89
C ILE A 32 -7.29 -12.66 8.70
N PRO A 33 -6.32 -12.44 9.61
CA PRO A 33 -5.32 -11.39 9.41
C PRO A 33 -4.44 -11.63 8.18
N PHE A 34 -4.16 -12.89 7.82
CA PHE A 34 -3.40 -13.21 6.61
C PHE A 34 -4.15 -12.81 5.33
N MET A 35 -5.46 -13.07 5.25
CA MET A 35 -6.29 -12.58 4.15
C MET A 35 -6.33 -11.05 4.10
N MET A 36 -6.49 -10.39 5.25
CA MET A 36 -6.49 -8.92 5.33
C MET A 36 -5.14 -8.31 4.87
N MET A 37 -4.03 -8.94 5.25
CA MET A 37 -2.69 -8.53 4.82
C MET A 37 -2.52 -8.69 3.31
N GLY A 38 -2.96 -9.81 2.73
CA GLY A 38 -2.93 -10.04 1.28
C GLY A 38 -3.68 -8.97 0.50
N THR A 39 -4.89 -8.63 0.94
CA THR A 39 -5.68 -7.55 0.32
C THR A 39 -4.99 -6.19 0.42
N GLY A 40 -4.37 -5.88 1.57
CA GLY A 40 -3.60 -4.65 1.77
C GLY A 40 -2.40 -4.54 0.82
N VAL A 41 -1.65 -5.64 0.61
CA VAL A 41 -0.53 -5.69 -0.34
C VAL A 41 -1.02 -5.40 -1.76
N ILE A 42 -2.10 -6.06 -2.20
CA ILE A 42 -2.66 -5.86 -3.55
C ILE A 42 -3.03 -4.38 -3.75
N ILE A 43 -3.75 -3.77 -2.80
CA ILE A 43 -4.13 -2.35 -2.87
C ILE A 43 -2.89 -1.44 -2.91
N CYS A 44 -1.84 -1.76 -2.15
CA CYS A 44 -0.58 -1.02 -2.18
C CYS A 44 0.11 -1.08 -3.56
N PHE A 45 0.13 -2.26 -4.20
CA PHE A 45 0.65 -2.43 -5.56
C PHE A 45 -0.18 -1.67 -6.60
N PHE A 46 -1.51 -1.67 -6.48
CA PHE A 46 -2.36 -0.83 -7.34
C PHE A 46 -2.08 0.66 -7.14
N GLY A 47 -1.93 1.12 -5.89
CA GLY A 47 -1.55 2.50 -5.59
C GLY A 47 -0.18 2.89 -6.16
N LEU A 48 0.81 1.99 -6.12
CA LEU A 48 2.12 2.18 -6.75
C LEU A 48 2.06 2.22 -8.27
N ALA A 49 1.26 1.34 -8.89
CA ALA A 49 1.07 1.31 -10.33
C ALA A 49 0.38 2.59 -10.83
N LEU A 50 -0.63 3.08 -10.10
CA LEU A 50 -1.31 4.35 -10.40
C LEU A 50 -0.46 5.58 -10.10
N SER A 51 0.51 5.50 -9.17
CA SER A 51 1.47 6.57 -8.91
C SER A 51 2.63 6.61 -9.93
N SER A 52 2.92 5.49 -10.59
CA SER A 52 4.02 5.39 -11.58
C SER A 52 3.88 6.25 -12.85
N PRO A 53 2.70 6.64 -13.38
CA PRO A 53 2.62 7.60 -14.49
C PRO A 53 3.09 9.03 -14.15
N LEU A 54 3.27 9.41 -12.87
CA LEU A 54 3.75 10.76 -12.52
C LEU A 54 5.27 10.96 -12.65
N LYS A 55 6.03 9.94 -13.06
CA LYS A 55 7.47 10.10 -13.32
C LYS A 55 7.77 10.75 -14.69
N GLU A 56 6.80 10.82 -15.60
CA GLU A 56 6.97 11.50 -16.89
C GLU A 56 6.65 13.01 -16.81
N GLU A 57 5.76 13.45 -15.92
CA GLU A 57 5.40 14.88 -15.85
C GLU A 57 6.48 15.75 -15.16
N SER A 58 7.28 15.16 -14.27
CA SER A 58 8.39 15.86 -13.60
C SER A 58 9.66 15.96 -14.46
N ALA A 59 9.70 15.29 -15.63
CA ALA A 59 10.83 15.32 -16.57
C ALA A 59 10.60 16.32 -17.72
N ILE A 60 9.49 17.04 -17.73
CA ILE A 60 9.15 18.09 -18.70
C ILE A 60 9.19 19.45 -17.97
N LEU A 61 10.29 19.73 -17.26
CA LEU A 61 10.74 21.11 -17.12
C LEU A 61 11.22 21.53 -18.51
N PRO A 62 10.57 22.47 -19.21
CA PRO A 62 11.05 22.92 -20.49
C PRO A 62 12.41 23.59 -20.27
N LEU A 63 13.48 22.91 -20.69
CA LEU A 63 14.68 23.56 -21.17
C LEU A 63 14.28 24.38 -22.41
N LYS A 64 13.76 25.59 -22.20
CA LYS A 64 13.57 26.57 -23.27
C LYS A 64 13.54 28.00 -22.70
N GLY A 65 14.59 28.76 -23.00
CA GLY A 65 14.62 30.23 -22.89
C GLY A 65 15.73 30.74 -22.01
#